data_AF-A0A3C1WWI2-F1
#
_entry.id   AF-A0A3C1WWI2-F1
#
_cell.length_a   1.000
_cell.length_b   1.000
_cell.length_c   1.000
_cell.angle_alpha   90.00
_cell.angle_beta   90.00
_cell.angle_gamma   90.00
#
_symmetry.space_group_name_H-M   'P 1'
#
loop_
_entity.id
_entity.type
_entity.pdbx_description
1 polymer ?
#
loop_
_entity_poly.entity_id
_entity_poly.type
_entity_poly.pdbx_seq_one_letter_code
_entity_poly.pdbx_strand_id
1 'polypeptide(L)'
;LPIECDVSQIKMGDEIFIRPFDGVILNKEKKQIASFKLTPTTLSDEYRAGGRIPLIIGRGLTNKAREYFKLPPSELFIQNIIPKDSKKGFTLAQKIVGRACGLPEGSGIRPGTYCEPKVTTVGSQDTTGAMTRDELKELACLGFNADLVMQSFCHTAAYPKPVDLKLQHELPSFMASRGGVTLKPGDGIIHSWLNRLLLPDTIGTG
;
A
#
# COMPACT_ATOMS: atom_id res chain seq x y z
N LEU A 1 8.25 0.75 12.76
CA LEU A 1 7.15 0.01 13.43
C LEU A 1 6.14 1.03 13.94
N PRO A 2 5.03 1.27 13.23
CA PRO A 2 3.98 2.17 13.71
C PRO A 2 3.20 1.54 14.87
N ILE A 3 2.97 2.30 15.94
CA ILE A 3 2.23 1.86 17.14
C ILE A 3 1.23 2.95 17.50
N GLU A 4 -0.05 2.61 17.55
CA GLU A 4 -1.11 3.47 18.06
C GLU A 4 -1.30 3.19 19.56
N CYS A 5 -1.11 4.21 20.39
CA CYS A 5 -1.20 4.10 21.85
C CYS A 5 -1.47 5.46 22.50
N ASP A 6 -1.89 5.47 23.77
CA ASP A 6 -1.93 6.70 24.56
C ASP A 6 -0.52 7.23 24.81
N VAL A 7 -0.31 8.51 24.48
CA VAL A 7 0.99 9.19 24.63
C VAL A 7 0.96 10.28 25.71
N SER A 8 -0.13 10.38 26.50
CA SER A 8 -0.31 11.46 27.49
C SER A 8 0.75 11.45 28.59
N GLN A 9 1.32 10.27 28.88
CA GLN A 9 2.36 10.06 29.88
C GLN A 9 3.79 10.10 29.30
N ILE A 10 3.95 10.34 27.99
CA ILE A 10 5.25 10.36 27.31
C ILE A 10 5.63 11.81 27.02
N LYS A 11 6.69 12.29 27.66
CA LYS A 11 7.20 13.65 27.52
C LYS A 11 8.49 13.69 26.70
N MET A 12 8.80 14.86 26.16
CA MET A 12 10.06 15.09 25.46
C MET A 12 11.23 14.76 26.38
N GLY A 13 12.13 13.89 25.93
CA GLY A 13 13.32 13.46 26.66
C GLY A 13 13.14 12.22 27.53
N ASP A 14 11.93 11.65 27.63
CA ASP A 14 11.72 10.42 28.40
C ASP A 14 12.44 9.22 27.76
N GLU A 15 13.13 8.44 28.58
CA GLU A 15 13.59 7.10 28.22
C GLU A 15 12.45 6.10 28.45
N ILE A 16 12.02 5.42 27.38
CA ILE A 16 10.94 4.42 27.42
C ILE A 16 11.41 3.07 26.88
N PHE A 17 10.80 2.00 27.38
CA PHE A 17 10.97 0.64 26.86
C PHE A 17 9.68 0.19 26.20
N ILE A 18 9.76 -0.12 24.89
CA ILE A 18 8.64 -0.70 24.15
C ILE A 18 8.83 -2.21 24.14
N ARG A 19 7.81 -2.96 24.57
CA ARG A 19 7.78 -4.43 24.49
C ARG A 19 6.72 -4.85 23.47
N PRO A 20 7.08 -5.04 22.17
CA PRO A 20 6.11 -5.24 21.10
C PRO A 20 5.26 -6.51 21.26
N PHE A 21 5.86 -7.59 21.76
CA PHE A 21 5.16 -8.87 21.97
C PHE A 21 4.23 -8.84 23.19
N ASP A 22 4.58 -8.04 24.20
CA ASP A 22 3.77 -7.85 25.41
C ASP A 22 2.68 -6.78 25.20
N GLY A 23 2.80 -5.94 24.16
CA GLY A 23 1.85 -4.86 23.87
C GLY A 23 1.89 -3.72 24.90
N VAL A 24 3.05 -3.44 25.50
CA VAL A 24 3.17 -2.42 26.56
C VAL A 24 4.38 -1.50 26.35
N ILE A 25 4.23 -0.27 26.83
CA ILE A 25 5.31 0.70 26.96
C ILE A 25 5.56 0.93 28.44
N LEU A 26 6.83 0.85 28.84
CA LEU A 26 7.29 1.08 30.20
C LEU A 26 8.15 2.35 30.26
N ASN A 27 8.15 3.02 31.40
CA ASN A 27 9.10 4.09 31.70
C ASN A 27 10.46 3.53 32.17
N LYS A 28 11.39 4.43 32.51
CA LYS A 28 12.73 4.08 33.03
C LYS A 28 12.70 3.21 34.29
N GLU A 29 11.71 3.39 35.17
CA GLU A 29 11.51 2.54 36.37
C GLU A 29 10.77 1.22 36.08
N LYS A 30 10.58 0.85 34.81
CA LYS A 30 9.84 -0.34 34.36
C LYS A 30 8.35 -0.33 34.74
N LYS A 31 7.79 0.82 35.09
CA LYS A 31 6.34 0.99 35.31
C LYS A 31 5.64 1.13 33.96
N GLN A 32 4.53 0.42 33.77
CA GLN A 32 3.72 0.54 32.57
C GLN A 32 3.07 1.93 32.50
N ILE A 33 3.25 2.60 31.36
CA ILE A 33 2.72 3.93 31.08
C ILE A 33 1.73 3.94 29.90
N ALA A 34 1.81 2.96 29.01
CA ALA A 34 0.82 2.75 27.94
C ALA A 34 0.72 1.27 27.57
N SER A 35 -0.38 0.92 26.91
CA SER A 35 -0.60 -0.40 26.29
C SER A 35 -1.10 -0.22 24.87
N PHE A 36 -0.80 -1.18 24.01
CA PHE A 36 -1.15 -1.16 22.59
C PHE A 36 -1.36 -2.56 22.03
N LYS A 37 -1.96 -2.62 20.84
CA LYS A 37 -2.08 -3.83 20.06
C LYS A 37 -1.48 -3.60 18.68
N LEU A 38 -0.53 -4.43 18.28
CA LEU A 38 0.03 -4.37 16.92
C LEU A 38 -1.08 -4.68 15.91
N THR A 39 -1.29 -3.74 14.99
CA THR A 39 -2.28 -3.84 13.93
C THR A 39 -1.63 -3.43 12.61
N PRO A 40 -1.66 -4.27 11.57
CA PRO A 40 -2.22 -5.63 11.53
C PRO A 40 -1.40 -6.66 12.33
N THR A 41 -1.91 -7.87 12.54
CA THR A 41 -1.18 -8.93 13.25
C THR A 41 0.09 -9.37 12.54
N THR A 42 0.19 -9.15 11.23
CA THR A 42 1.39 -9.42 10.41
C THR A 42 2.51 -8.41 10.62
N LEU A 43 2.30 -7.34 11.39
CA LEU A 43 3.24 -6.23 11.48
C LEU A 43 4.64 -6.64 11.99
N SER A 44 4.74 -7.67 12.83
CA SER A 44 6.04 -8.22 13.27
C SER A 44 6.80 -8.90 12.13
N ASP A 45 6.11 -9.63 11.25
CA ASP A 45 6.70 -10.18 10.03
C ASP A 45 7.13 -9.07 9.07
N GLU A 46 6.32 -8.02 8.94
CA GLU A 46 6.63 -6.86 8.08
C GLU A 46 7.90 -6.17 8.57
N TYR A 47 8.02 -5.96 9.88
CA TYR A 47 9.22 -5.38 10.48
C TYR A 47 10.45 -6.27 10.27
N ARG A 48 10.33 -7.58 10.53
CA ARG A 48 11.43 -8.54 10.34
C ARG A 48 11.90 -8.61 8.88
N ALA A 49 10.99 -8.48 7.92
CA ALA A 49 11.28 -8.51 6.49
C ALA A 49 11.85 -7.18 5.95
N GLY A 50 12.01 -6.15 6.79
CA GLY A 50 12.44 -4.82 6.35
C GLY A 50 11.34 -4.00 5.67
N GLY A 51 10.08 -4.42 5.77
CA GLY A 51 8.93 -3.72 5.22
C GLY A 51 7.84 -4.67 4.72
N ARG A 52 6.63 -4.15 4.56
CA ARG A 52 5.49 -4.92 4.05
C ARG A 52 5.65 -5.36 2.58
N ILE A 53 6.22 -4.51 1.73
CA ILE A 53 6.43 -4.84 0.30
C ILE A 53 7.44 -5.99 0.15
N PRO A 54 8.65 -5.95 0.75
CA PRO A 54 9.55 -7.10 0.76
C PRO A 54 8.92 -8.39 1.31
N LEU A 55 8.13 -8.29 2.38
CA LEU A 55 7.42 -9.44 2.93
C LEU A 55 6.46 -10.07 1.92
N ILE A 56 5.63 -9.27 1.25
CA ILE A 56 4.65 -9.78 0.27
C ILE A 56 5.39 -10.47 -0.89
N ILE A 57 6.45 -9.86 -1.42
CA ILE A 57 7.26 -10.42 -2.51
C ILE A 57 7.92 -11.74 -2.07
N GLY A 58 8.61 -11.75 -0.93
CA GLY A 58 9.31 -12.93 -0.41
C GLY A 58 8.37 -14.08 -0.03
N ARG A 59 7.22 -13.74 0.56
CA ARG A 59 6.15 -14.71 0.86
C ARG A 59 5.56 -15.30 -0.42
N GLY A 60 5.28 -14.46 -1.42
CA GLY A 60 4.80 -14.90 -2.74
C GLY A 60 5.79 -15.82 -3.45
N LEU A 61 7.08 -15.48 -3.44
CA LEU A 61 8.15 -16.33 -3.97
C LEU A 61 8.22 -17.68 -3.24
N THR A 62 8.15 -17.66 -1.91
CA THR A 62 8.13 -18.89 -1.08
C THR A 62 6.95 -19.78 -1.46
N ASN A 63 5.75 -19.20 -1.60
CA ASN A 63 4.55 -19.95 -1.95
C ASN A 63 4.67 -20.59 -3.34
N LYS A 64 5.13 -19.85 -4.36
CA LYS A 64 5.35 -20.37 -5.72
C LYS A 64 6.37 -21.51 -5.74
N ALA A 65 7.47 -21.38 -5.01
CA ALA A 65 8.47 -22.44 -4.92
C ALA A 65 7.88 -23.71 -4.28
N ARG A 66 7.14 -23.57 -3.18
CA ARG A 66 6.51 -24.71 -2.50
C ARG A 66 5.46 -25.39 -3.36
N GLU A 67 4.63 -24.62 -4.07
CA GLU A 67 3.65 -25.16 -5.03
C GLU A 67 4.33 -25.96 -6.14
N TYR A 68 5.41 -25.42 -6.73
CA TYR A 68 6.20 -26.12 -7.75
C TYR A 68 6.74 -27.46 -7.24
N PHE A 69 7.26 -27.48 -6.01
CA PHE A 69 7.73 -28.71 -5.35
C PHE A 69 6.61 -29.56 -4.73
N LYS A 70 5.34 -29.19 -4.90
CA LYS A 70 4.16 -29.88 -4.33
C LYS A 70 4.23 -30.04 -2.81
N LEU A 71 4.83 -29.06 -2.12
CA LEU A 71 4.90 -28.99 -0.67
C LEU A 71 3.65 -28.31 -0.09
N PRO A 72 3.26 -28.63 1.16
CA PRO A 72 2.16 -27.94 1.82
C PRO A 72 2.47 -26.44 2.02
N PRO A 73 1.47 -25.56 2.23
CA PRO A 73 1.69 -24.15 2.54
C PRO A 73 2.67 -23.93 3.71
N SER A 74 3.39 -22.80 3.70
CA SER A 74 4.34 -22.48 4.77
C SER A 74 3.63 -22.07 6.06
N GLU A 75 4.10 -22.57 7.19
CA GLU A 75 3.67 -22.17 8.55
C GLU A 75 4.58 -21.09 9.16
N LEU A 76 5.64 -20.67 8.44
CA LEU A 76 6.64 -19.71 8.97
C LEU A 76 6.14 -18.27 9.06
N PHE A 77 5.13 -17.92 8.26
CA PHE A 77 4.57 -16.57 8.20
C PHE A 77 3.31 -16.50 9.05
N ILE A 78 3.16 -15.41 9.79
CA ILE A 78 1.92 -15.11 10.51
C ILE A 78 0.79 -15.03 9.50
N GLN A 79 -0.19 -15.91 9.69
CA GLN A 79 -1.40 -15.92 8.89
C GLN A 79 -2.36 -14.82 9.36
N ASN A 80 -3.15 -14.34 8.41
CA ASN A 80 -4.14 -13.33 8.70
C ASN A 80 -5.27 -13.90 9.58
N ILE A 81 -5.83 -13.08 10.45
CA ILE A 81 -6.97 -13.47 11.27
C ILE A 81 -8.14 -13.81 10.34
N ILE A 82 -8.70 -15.01 10.50
CA ILE A 82 -9.96 -15.37 9.85
C ILE A 82 -11.06 -14.50 10.47
N PRO A 83 -11.76 -13.66 9.68
CA PRO A 83 -12.81 -12.79 10.21
C PRO A 83 -13.92 -13.63 10.84
N LYS A 84 -14.58 -13.09 11.87
CA LYS A 84 -15.76 -13.75 12.47
C LYS A 84 -16.83 -13.93 11.40
N ASP A 85 -17.37 -15.15 11.33
CA ASP A 85 -18.47 -15.44 10.41
C ASP A 85 -19.70 -14.57 10.74
N SER A 86 -20.41 -14.14 9.70
CA SER A 86 -21.58 -13.28 9.82
C SER A 86 -22.58 -13.60 8.72
N LYS A 87 -23.83 -13.80 9.13
CA LYS A 87 -24.96 -13.97 8.20
C LYS A 87 -25.47 -12.66 7.59
N LYS A 88 -24.92 -11.51 8.01
CA LYS A 88 -25.30 -10.20 7.45
C LYS A 88 -24.77 -10.05 6.02
N GLY A 89 -25.45 -9.25 5.19
CA GLY A 89 -24.96 -8.94 3.84
C GLY A 89 -23.62 -8.19 3.82
N PHE A 90 -23.15 -7.88 2.61
CA PHE A 90 -21.96 -7.06 2.38
C PHE A 90 -22.34 -5.64 1.95
N THR A 91 -21.57 -4.65 2.41
CA THR A 91 -21.68 -3.27 1.92
C THR A 91 -21.12 -3.15 0.50
N LEU A 92 -21.41 -2.05 -0.19
CA LEU A 92 -20.90 -1.83 -1.55
C LEU A 92 -19.36 -1.89 -1.61
N ALA A 93 -18.66 -1.20 -0.69
CA ALA A 93 -17.20 -1.24 -0.63
C ALA A 93 -16.67 -2.67 -0.44
N GLN A 94 -17.29 -3.46 0.43
CA GLN A 94 -16.90 -4.85 0.67
C GLN A 94 -17.07 -5.71 -0.59
N LYS A 95 -18.14 -5.48 -1.36
CA LYS A 95 -18.40 -6.16 -2.63
C LYS A 95 -17.39 -5.76 -3.70
N ILE A 96 -17.06 -4.47 -3.82
CA ILE A 96 -16.07 -3.97 -4.79
C ILE A 96 -14.70 -4.60 -4.51
N VAL A 97 -14.24 -4.60 -3.25
CA VAL A 97 -12.99 -5.26 -2.86
C VAL A 97 -13.05 -6.77 -3.11
N GLY A 98 -14.16 -7.42 -2.75
CA GLY A 98 -14.36 -8.85 -3.00
C GLY A 98 -14.28 -9.22 -4.47
N ARG A 99 -14.96 -8.47 -5.34
CA ARG A 99 -14.89 -8.63 -6.80
C ARG A 99 -13.46 -8.47 -7.29
N ALA A 100 -12.74 -7.44 -6.84
CA ALA A 100 -11.33 -7.23 -7.20
C ALA A 100 -10.39 -8.34 -6.71
N CYS A 101 -10.79 -9.12 -5.70
CA CYS A 101 -10.07 -10.30 -5.22
C CYS A 101 -10.53 -11.61 -5.91
N GLY A 102 -11.42 -11.54 -6.90
CA GLY A 102 -11.93 -12.71 -7.62
C GLY A 102 -13.03 -13.49 -6.89
N LEU A 103 -13.66 -12.91 -5.85
CA LEU A 103 -14.80 -13.56 -5.19
C LEU A 103 -16.06 -13.54 -6.08
N PRO A 104 -16.97 -14.52 -5.94
CA PRO A 104 -18.23 -14.55 -6.68
C PRO A 104 -19.08 -13.30 -6.46
N GLU A 105 -19.90 -12.96 -7.46
CA GLU A 105 -20.81 -11.82 -7.36
C GLU A 105 -21.74 -11.94 -6.15
N GLY A 106 -22.00 -10.81 -5.48
CA GLY A 106 -22.77 -10.77 -4.23
C GLY A 106 -21.97 -11.08 -2.96
N SER A 107 -20.76 -11.65 -3.08
CA SER A 107 -19.82 -11.84 -1.97
C SER A 107 -18.96 -10.58 -1.73
N GLY A 108 -18.23 -10.55 -0.63
CA GLY A 108 -17.36 -9.43 -0.29
C GLY A 108 -16.29 -9.76 0.74
N ILE A 109 -15.38 -8.82 0.98
CA ILE A 109 -14.36 -8.93 2.03
C ILE A 109 -14.88 -8.34 3.34
N ARG A 110 -14.71 -9.08 4.45
CA ARG A 110 -15.10 -8.60 5.79
C ARG A 110 -14.05 -7.67 6.38
N PRO A 111 -14.43 -6.71 7.25
CA PRO A 111 -13.47 -5.84 7.94
C PRO A 111 -12.44 -6.64 8.73
N GLY A 112 -11.18 -6.21 8.69
CA GLY A 112 -10.05 -6.89 9.35
C GLY A 112 -9.45 -8.05 8.55
N THR A 113 -10.03 -8.42 7.40
CA THR A 113 -9.46 -9.43 6.51
C THR A 113 -8.38 -8.79 5.64
N TYR A 114 -7.21 -9.40 5.61
CA TYR A 114 -6.21 -9.10 4.58
C TYR A 114 -6.68 -9.62 3.23
N CYS A 115 -6.47 -8.82 2.19
CA CYS A 115 -6.77 -9.20 0.81
C CYS A 115 -5.82 -8.46 -0.15
N GLU A 116 -5.66 -8.99 -1.35
CA GLU A 116 -4.81 -8.43 -2.41
C GLU A 116 -5.70 -8.15 -3.64
N PRO A 117 -6.46 -7.05 -3.64
CA PRO A 117 -7.36 -6.74 -4.75
C PRO A 117 -6.56 -6.37 -6.01
N LYS A 118 -7.04 -6.80 -7.19
CA LYS A 118 -6.53 -6.29 -8.47
C LYS A 118 -6.79 -4.79 -8.56
N VAL A 119 -5.72 -4.01 -8.66
CA VAL A 119 -5.77 -2.56 -8.92
C VAL A 119 -5.86 -2.34 -10.42
N THR A 120 -6.92 -1.70 -10.89
CA THR A 120 -7.15 -1.42 -12.32
C THR A 120 -6.62 -0.06 -12.72
N THR A 121 -6.73 0.95 -11.85
CA THR A 121 -6.36 2.34 -12.16
C THR A 121 -5.42 2.90 -11.10
N VAL A 122 -4.28 3.44 -11.55
CA VAL A 122 -3.28 4.08 -10.69
C VAL A 122 -3.06 5.53 -11.13
N GLY A 123 -3.22 6.48 -10.21
CA GLY A 123 -2.82 7.87 -10.41
C GLY A 123 -1.38 8.13 -9.96
N SER A 124 -0.73 9.12 -10.55
CA SER A 124 0.53 9.69 -10.08
C SER A 124 0.58 11.17 -10.49
N GLN A 125 1.05 12.02 -9.59
CA GLN A 125 1.15 13.46 -9.81
C GLN A 125 2.60 13.93 -9.66
N ASP A 126 2.92 15.14 -10.10
CA ASP A 126 4.29 15.62 -10.33
C ASP A 126 5.12 15.91 -9.06
N THR A 127 4.51 16.13 -7.90
CA THR A 127 5.25 16.28 -6.62
C THR A 127 5.65 14.95 -6.01
N THR A 128 4.86 13.89 -6.22
CA THR A 128 5.18 12.53 -5.75
C THR A 128 5.78 11.64 -6.85
N GLY A 129 5.66 12.04 -8.11
CA GLY A 129 6.03 11.24 -9.28
C GLY A 129 7.54 10.98 -9.37
N ALA A 130 8.38 11.92 -8.94
CA ALA A 130 9.82 11.72 -8.86
C ALA A 130 10.19 10.61 -7.86
N MET A 131 9.59 10.64 -6.66
CA MET A 131 9.79 9.60 -5.65
C MET A 131 9.23 8.26 -6.13
N THR A 132 8.02 8.27 -6.73
CA THR A 132 7.38 7.08 -7.29
C THR A 132 8.25 6.44 -8.38
N ARG A 133 8.86 7.24 -9.26
CA ARG A 133 9.82 6.77 -10.26
C ARG A 133 11.00 6.05 -9.61
N ASP A 134 11.54 6.61 -8.54
CA ASP A 134 12.73 6.06 -7.89
C ASP A 134 12.40 4.76 -7.13
N GLU A 135 11.24 4.67 -6.48
CA GLU A 135 10.69 3.42 -5.92
C GLU A 135 10.47 2.36 -7.01
N LEU A 136 9.94 2.74 -8.17
CA LEU A 136 9.75 1.81 -9.30
C LEU A 136 11.09 1.28 -9.85
N LYS A 137 12.16 2.06 -9.79
CA LYS A 137 13.51 1.59 -10.17
C LYS A 137 14.05 0.61 -9.14
N GLU A 138 13.90 0.89 -7.85
CA GLU A 138 14.32 -0.02 -6.78
C GLU A 138 13.59 -1.37 -6.86
N LEU A 139 12.31 -1.36 -7.24
CA LEU A 139 11.51 -2.56 -7.48
C LEU A 139 11.78 -3.23 -8.84
N ALA A 140 12.79 -2.79 -9.59
CA ALA A 140 13.13 -3.29 -10.92
C ALA A 140 11.94 -3.32 -11.90
N CYS A 141 11.03 -2.34 -11.80
CA CYS A 141 9.83 -2.27 -12.62
C CYS A 141 10.17 -1.85 -14.06
N LEU A 142 9.97 -2.78 -15.00
CA LEU A 142 10.16 -2.57 -16.44
C LEU A 142 8.85 -2.32 -17.19
N GLY A 143 7.70 -2.56 -16.56
CA GLY A 143 6.39 -2.36 -17.14
C GLY A 143 5.31 -2.43 -16.07
N PHE A 144 4.22 -1.69 -16.27
CA PHE A 144 3.10 -1.70 -15.33
C PHE A 144 2.18 -2.89 -15.57
N ASN A 145 1.75 -3.54 -14.48
CA ASN A 145 0.75 -4.61 -14.52
C ASN A 145 -0.68 -4.11 -14.28
N ALA A 146 -0.86 -2.88 -13.79
CA ALA A 146 -2.18 -2.27 -13.66
C ALA A 146 -2.73 -1.91 -15.05
N ASP A 147 -4.05 -2.03 -15.23
CA ASP A 147 -4.69 -1.82 -16.54
C ASP A 147 -4.51 -0.38 -17.05
N LEU A 148 -4.46 0.61 -16.14
CA LEU A 148 -4.16 2.01 -16.43
C LEU A 148 -3.29 2.63 -15.34
N VAL A 149 -2.19 3.27 -15.74
CA VAL A 149 -1.38 4.15 -14.88
C VAL A 149 -1.31 5.53 -15.52
N MET A 150 -1.68 6.59 -14.80
CA MET A 150 -1.71 7.96 -15.34
C MET A 150 -0.81 8.90 -14.53
N GLN A 151 0.08 9.62 -15.22
CA GLN A 151 0.91 10.69 -14.66
C GLN A 151 0.37 12.07 -15.05
N SER A 152 0.24 12.99 -14.09
CA SER A 152 -0.09 14.40 -14.34
C SER A 152 1.04 15.37 -14.02
N PHE A 153 0.91 16.62 -14.47
CA PHE A 153 1.80 17.74 -14.14
C PHE A 153 0.98 18.96 -13.69
N CYS A 154 0.36 18.86 -12.52
CA CYS A 154 -0.64 19.82 -12.05
C CYS A 154 -0.16 20.72 -10.92
N HIS A 155 0.86 20.32 -10.16
CA HIS A 155 1.32 21.06 -8.98
C HIS A 155 2.48 22.02 -9.30
N THR A 156 3.31 21.68 -10.29
CA THR A 156 4.54 22.41 -10.61
C THR A 156 4.46 23.21 -11.91
N ALA A 157 3.35 23.12 -12.63
CA ALA A 157 3.23 23.71 -13.97
C ALA A 157 3.14 25.24 -14.01
N ALA A 158 2.59 25.88 -12.97
CA ALA A 158 2.33 27.32 -13.01
C ALA A 158 3.61 28.17 -12.91
N TYR A 159 4.53 27.80 -12.02
CA TYR A 159 5.77 28.53 -11.76
C TYR A 159 6.93 27.54 -11.54
N PRO A 160 7.37 26.84 -12.60
CA PRO A 160 8.32 25.75 -12.45
C PRO A 160 9.71 26.25 -12.06
N LYS A 161 10.31 25.63 -11.05
CA LYS A 161 11.74 25.78 -10.75
C LYS A 161 12.56 25.00 -11.79
N PRO A 162 13.88 25.24 -11.91
CA PRO A 162 14.73 24.47 -12.82
C PRO A 162 14.64 22.94 -12.63
N VAL A 163 14.47 22.48 -11.37
CA VAL A 163 14.27 21.05 -11.06
C VAL A 163 12.92 20.52 -11.58
N ASP A 164 11.87 21.32 -11.54
CA ASP A 164 10.54 20.95 -12.01
C ASP A 164 10.55 20.82 -13.54
N LEU A 165 11.23 21.75 -14.24
CA LEU A 165 11.42 21.66 -15.69
C LEU A 165 12.11 20.36 -16.09
N LYS A 166 13.20 20.00 -15.40
CA LYS A 166 13.89 18.73 -15.64
C LYS A 166 12.95 17.53 -15.45
N LEU A 167 12.17 17.53 -14.37
CA LEU A 167 11.19 16.47 -14.12
C LEU A 167 10.12 16.39 -15.21
N GLN A 168 9.60 17.53 -15.67
CA GLN A 168 8.61 17.61 -16.74
C GLN A 168 9.13 17.06 -18.08
N HIS A 169 10.44 17.11 -18.33
CA HIS A 169 11.05 16.52 -19.52
C HIS A 169 11.36 15.02 -19.38
N GLU A 170 11.74 14.55 -18.18
CA GLU A 170 12.20 13.18 -17.97
C GLU A 170 11.07 12.21 -17.55
N LEU A 171 10.14 12.66 -16.73
CA LEU A 171 9.11 11.79 -16.14
C LEU A 171 8.12 11.23 -17.18
N PRO A 172 7.70 11.97 -18.23
CA PRO A 172 6.79 11.42 -19.23
C PRO A 172 7.36 10.18 -19.93
N SER A 173 8.62 10.23 -20.38
CA SER A 173 9.24 9.11 -21.09
C SER A 173 9.43 7.89 -20.18
N PHE A 174 9.74 8.12 -18.90
CA PHE A 174 9.83 7.06 -17.90
C PHE A 174 8.50 6.33 -17.71
N MET A 175 7.40 7.06 -17.60
CA MET A 175 6.06 6.48 -17.40
C MET A 175 5.54 5.82 -18.69
N ALA A 176 5.70 6.47 -19.84
CA ALA A 176 5.25 5.96 -21.14
C ALA A 176 5.99 4.68 -21.56
N SER A 177 7.30 4.59 -21.31
CA SER A 177 8.09 3.38 -21.59
C SER A 177 7.64 2.14 -20.81
N ARG A 178 6.83 2.33 -19.75
CA ARG A 178 6.24 1.26 -18.93
C ARG A 178 4.75 1.03 -19.22
N GLY A 179 4.20 1.67 -20.27
CA GLY A 179 2.80 1.58 -20.66
C GLY A 179 1.87 2.59 -19.96
N GLY A 180 2.42 3.57 -19.24
CA GLY A 180 1.63 4.62 -18.58
C GLY A 180 1.17 5.72 -19.54
N VAL A 181 0.05 6.36 -19.21
CA VAL A 181 -0.47 7.57 -19.88
C VAL A 181 0.09 8.80 -19.17
N THR A 182 0.58 9.78 -19.92
CA THR A 182 1.16 11.00 -19.36
C THR A 182 0.44 12.23 -19.88
N LEU A 183 -0.11 13.05 -19.00
CA LEU A 183 -0.60 14.38 -19.33
C LEU A 183 0.59 15.34 -19.54
N LYS A 184 0.31 16.54 -20.04
CA LYS A 184 1.28 17.61 -20.24
C LYS A 184 1.15 18.69 -19.15
N PRO A 185 2.23 19.41 -18.84
CA PRO A 185 2.14 20.64 -18.05
C PRO A 185 1.11 21.59 -18.65
N GLY A 186 0.16 22.06 -17.83
CA GLY A 186 -0.94 22.93 -18.26
C GLY A 186 -2.26 22.22 -18.57
N ASP A 187 -2.29 20.88 -18.70
CA ASP A 187 -3.54 20.12 -18.93
C ASP A 187 -4.50 20.19 -17.73
N GLY A 188 -3.99 20.51 -16.55
CA GLY A 188 -4.79 20.74 -15.34
C GLY A 188 -4.75 19.59 -14.33
N ILE A 189 -5.68 19.64 -13.38
CA ILE A 189 -5.67 18.84 -12.14
C ILE A 189 -5.82 17.34 -12.43
N ILE A 190 -5.00 16.50 -11.78
CA ILE A 190 -4.98 15.04 -11.94
C ILE A 190 -6.37 14.40 -11.89
N HIS A 191 -7.15 14.67 -10.85
CA HIS A 191 -8.43 13.99 -10.64
C HIS A 191 -9.49 14.41 -11.66
N SER A 192 -9.40 15.61 -12.24
CA SER A 192 -10.26 15.99 -13.36
C SER A 192 -10.06 15.03 -14.54
N TRP A 193 -8.83 14.63 -14.84
CA TRP A 193 -8.53 13.68 -15.91
C TRP A 193 -8.76 12.24 -15.49
N LEU A 194 -8.20 11.83 -14.35
CA LEU A 194 -8.24 10.44 -13.88
C LEU A 194 -9.67 9.93 -13.72
N ASN A 195 -10.56 10.74 -13.15
CA ASN A 195 -11.95 10.34 -12.89
C ASN A 195 -12.75 10.06 -14.18
N ARG A 196 -12.30 10.58 -15.33
CA ARG A 196 -12.91 10.31 -16.64
C ARG A 196 -12.42 9.02 -17.28
N LEU A 197 -11.41 8.39 -16.69
CA LEU A 197 -10.77 7.16 -17.18
C LEU A 197 -11.02 5.95 -16.26
N LEU A 198 -11.89 6.11 -15.24
CA LEU A 198 -12.25 5.05 -14.32
C LEU A 198 -13.32 4.14 -14.93
N LEU A 199 -13.23 2.85 -14.60
CA LEU A 199 -14.33 1.92 -14.78
C LEU A 199 -15.15 1.85 -13.48
N PRO A 200 -16.49 1.82 -13.55
CA PRO A 200 -17.33 1.60 -12.38
C PRO A 200 -17.03 0.27 -11.68
N ASP A 201 -17.23 0.23 -10.36
CA ASP A 201 -17.08 -0.96 -9.52
C ASP A 201 -15.70 -1.65 -9.55
N THR A 202 -14.64 -0.90 -9.91
CA THR A 202 -13.24 -1.36 -9.82
C THR A 202 -12.46 -0.66 -8.71
N ILE A 203 -11.28 -1.17 -8.39
CA ILE A 203 -10.38 -0.59 -7.38
C ILE A 203 -9.21 0.13 -8.04
N GLY A 204 -8.91 1.32 -7.54
CA GLY A 204 -7.74 2.10 -7.90
C GLY A 204 -6.97 2.60 -6.69
N THR A 205 -5.81 3.20 -6.95
CA THR A 205 -4.99 3.95 -5.97
C THR A 205 -4.31 5.12 -6.69
N GLY A 206 -3.61 6.00 -5.99
CA GLY A 206 -2.73 7.01 -6.61
C GLY A 206 -1.97 7.83 -5.59
#